data_AF-A0A2V9LMR5-F1
#
_entry.id   AF-A0A2V9LMR5-F1
#
_cell.length_a   1.000
_cell.length_b   1.000
_cell.length_c   1.000
_cell.angle_alpha   90.00
_cell.angle_beta   90.00
_cell.angle_gamma   90.00
#
_symmetry.space_group_name_H-M   'P 1'
#
loop_
_entity.id
_entity.type
_entity.pdbx_description
1 polymer ?
#
loop_
_entity_poly.entity_id
_entity_poly.type
_entity_poly.pdbx_seq_one_letter_code
_entity_poly.pdbx_strand_id
1 'polypeptide(L)' 'MFCNRTKEFLSRHGIVFEERDVSSDEAALDDLQRRGLMTTPVTLIDDQAVVGFDQAKLAKLLGIV' A
#
# COMPACT_ATOMS: atom_id res chain seq x y z
N MET A 1 -9.51 8.80 -0.06
CA MET A 1 -10.47 7.92 0.65
C MET A 1 -9.96 6.48 0.82
N PHE A 2 -9.30 5.88 -0.19
CA PHE A 2 -8.77 4.51 -0.09
C PHE A 2 -7.42 4.38 0.64
N CYS A 3 -6.56 5.40 0.60
CA CYS A 3 -5.31 5.40 1.37
C CYS A 3 -5.58 5.26 2.88
N ASN A 4 -6.52 6.05 3.40
CA ASN A 4 -6.90 5.98 4.82
C ASN A 4 -7.47 4.62 5.21
N ARG A 5 -8.31 3.99 4.37
CA ARG A 5 -8.82 2.63 4.65
C ARG A 5 -7.70 1.60 4.69
N THR A 6 -6.73 1.71 3.79
CA THR A 6 -5.58 0.81 3.76
C THR A 6 -4.75 0.94 5.02
N LYS A 7 -4.40 2.17 5.41
CA LYS A 7 -3.68 2.44 6.67
C LYS A 7 -4.43 1.94 7.89
N GLU A 8 -5.73 2.25 7.99
CA GLU A 8 -6.56 1.79 9.12
C GLU A 8 -6.61 0.27 9.20
N PHE A 9 -6.79 -0.43 8.06
CA PHE A 9 -6.77 -1.88 8.02
C PHE A 9 -5.44 -2.44 8.53
N LEU A 10 -4.30 -1.91 8.08
CA LEU A 10 -2.97 -2.34 8.52
C LEU A 10 -2.77 -2.07 10.01
N SER A 11 -3.04 -0.84 10.47
CA SER A 11 -2.89 -0.45 11.88
C SER A 11 -3.78 -1.28 12.81
N ARG A 12 -5.02 -1.58 12.43
CA ARG A 12 -5.95 -2.39 13.24
C ARG A 12 -5.47 -3.83 13.44
N HIS A 13 -4.68 -4.36 12.52
CA HIS A 13 -4.09 -5.69 12.64
C HIS A 13 -2.66 -5.65 13.20
N GLY A 14 -2.20 -4.50 13.71
CA GLY A 14 -0.87 -4.35 14.29
C GLY A 14 0.27 -4.44 13.28
N ILE A 15 -0.03 -4.28 11.99
CA ILE A 15 0.98 -4.32 10.93
C ILE A 15 1.72 -2.98 10.92
N VAL A 16 3.04 -3.04 11.10
CA VAL A 16 3.92 -1.89 10.93
C VAL A 16 4.12 -1.65 9.45
N PHE A 17 3.95 -0.41 9.01
CA PHE A 17 4.17 0.00 7.63
C PHE A 17 4.81 1.38 7.56
N GLU A 18 5.53 1.62 6.47
CA GLU A 18 6.02 2.95 6.12
C GLU A 18 4.99 3.65 5.23
N GLU A 19 4.66 4.88 5.55
CA GLU A 19 3.85 5.74 4.68
C GLU A 19 4.75 6.57 3.78
N ARG A 20 4.52 6.47 2.47
CA ARG A 20 5.19 7.31 1.47
C ARG A 20 4.13 8.08 0.68
N ASP A 21 4.05 9.38 0.91
CA ASP A 21 3.09 10.26 0.24
C ASP A 21 3.67 10.78 -1.07
N VAL A 22 3.18 10.24 -2.19
CA VAL A 22 3.63 10.61 -3.54
C VAL A 22 3.33 12.07 -3.94
N SER A 23 2.52 12.79 -3.17
CA SER A 23 2.31 14.24 -3.38
C SER A 23 3.45 15.09 -2.81
N SER A 24 4.22 14.55 -1.85
CA SER A 24 5.29 15.26 -1.15
C SER A 24 6.66 14.57 -1.24
N ASP A 25 6.70 13.28 -1.62
CA ASP A 25 7.91 12.48 -1.85
C ASP A 25 8.02 12.13 -3.35
N GLU A 26 8.85 12.88 -4.07
CA GLU A 26 9.14 12.64 -5.49
C GLU A 26 9.76 11.26 -5.74
N ALA A 27 10.55 10.74 -4.79
CA ALA A 27 11.15 9.42 -4.92
C ALA A 27 10.10 8.30 -4.79
N ALA A 28 9.03 8.52 -4.02
CA ALA A 28 7.90 7.59 -3.97
C ALA A 28 7.09 7.61 -5.26
N LEU A 29 6.88 8.79 -5.84
CA LEU A 29 6.21 8.93 -7.13
C LEU A 29 7.01 8.25 -8.26
N ASP A 30 8.31 8.49 -8.32
CA ASP A 30 9.21 7.88 -9.30
C ASP A 30 9.27 6.35 -9.13
N ASP A 31 9.21 5.83 -7.90
CA ASP A 31 9.11 4.38 -7.67
C ASP A 31 7.82 3.76 -8.22
N LEU A 32 6.68 4.42 -8.04
CA LEU A 32 5.42 3.97 -8.65
C LEU A 32 5.50 4.00 -10.17
N GLN A 33 6.04 5.07 -10.76
CA GLN A 33 6.16 5.21 -12.21
C GLN A 33 7.07 4.13 -12.81
N ARG A 34 8.22 3.85 -12.20
CA ARG A 34 9.11 2.76 -12.62
C ARG A 34 8.44 1.39 -12.59
N ARG A 35 7.51 1.18 -11.66
CA ARG A 35 6.71 -0.05 -11.56
C ARG A 35 5.51 -0.07 -12.52
N GLY A 36 5.29 0.99 -13.30
CA GLY A 36 4.14 1.14 -14.20
C GLY A 36 2.82 1.40 -13.47
N LEU A 37 2.88 1.86 -12.23
CA LEU A 37 1.72 2.13 -11.39
C LEU A 37 1.41 3.63 -11.39
N MET A 38 0.15 3.98 -11.63
CA MET A 38 -0.29 5.38 -11.77
C MET A 38 -1.42 5.74 -10.81
N THR A 39 -1.71 4.88 -9.83
CA THR A 39 -2.84 5.03 -8.92
C THR A 39 -2.39 4.79 -7.48
N THR A 40 -3.14 5.35 -6.52
CA THR A 40 -2.95 5.13 -5.09
C THR A 40 -4.26 4.71 -4.43
N PRO A 41 -4.21 4.00 -3.28
CA PRO A 41 -3.01 3.50 -2.60
C PRO A 41 -2.34 2.34 -3.34
N VAL A 42 -1.04 2.16 -3.12
CA VAL A 42 -0.31 0.95 -3.46
C VAL A 42 0.35 0.46 -2.19
N THR A 43 0.15 -0.81 -1.87
CA THR A 43 0.85 -1.47 -0.76
C THR A 43 1.85 -2.44 -1.34
N LEU A 44 3.13 -2.21 -1.05
CA LEU A 44 4.20 -3.14 -1.35
C LEU A 44 4.36 -4.08 -0.15
N ILE A 45 4.21 -5.38 -0.38
CA ILE A 45 4.39 -6.44 0.61
C ILE A 45 5.43 -7.38 0.01
N ASP A 46 6.65 -7.34 0.52
CA ASP A 46 7.82 -7.97 -0.08
C ASP A 46 7.93 -7.61 -1.59
N ASP A 47 7.91 -8.61 -2.47
CA ASP A 47 7.98 -8.43 -3.92
C ASP A 47 6.63 -8.18 -4.59
N GLN A 48 5.54 -8.11 -3.81
CA GLN A 48 4.18 -8.02 -4.34
C GLN A 48 3.59 -6.63 -4.17
N ALA A 49 3.01 -6.11 -5.26
CA ALA A 49 2.22 -4.89 -5.23
C ALA A 49 0.71 -5.21 -5.14
N VAL A 50 0.04 -4.58 -4.19
CA VAL A 50 -1.43 -4.50 -4.12
C VAL A 50 -1.83 -3.09 -4.50
N VAL A 51 -2.56 -2.96 -5.61
CA VAL A 51 -3.05 -1.69 -6.12
C VAL A 51 -4.48 -1.48 -5.62
N GLY A 52 -4.75 -0.32 -5.04
CA GLY A 52 -6.02 0.00 -4.41
C GLY A 52 -6.18 -0.65 -3.04
N PHE A 53 -7.42 -0.67 -2.54
CA PHE A 53 -7.78 -1.33 -1.28
C PHE A 53 -8.46 -2.67 -1.55
N ASP A 54 -7.66 -3.73 -1.65
CA ASP A 54 -8.12 -5.12 -1.75
C ASP A 54 -7.89 -5.82 -0.40
N GLN A 55 -8.91 -5.77 0.47
CA GLN A 55 -8.82 -6.33 1.82
C GLN A 55 -8.48 -7.83 1.81
N ALA A 56 -9.04 -8.61 0.88
CA ALA A 56 -8.82 -10.06 0.82
C ALA A 56 -7.38 -10.38 0.40
N LYS A 57 -6.85 -9.68 -0.60
CA LYS A 57 -5.46 -9.83 -1.02
C LYS A 57 -4.48 -9.36 0.05
N LEU A 58 -4.75 -8.22 0.70
CA LEU A 58 -3.94 -7.72 1.83
C LEU A 58 -3.91 -8.72 2.98
N ALA A 59 -5.08 -9.21 3.40
CA ALA A 59 -5.20 -10.21 4.46
C ALA A 59 -4.38 -11.47 4.15
N LYS A 60 -4.53 -12.01 2.94
CA LYS A 60 -3.81 -13.19 2.48
C LYS A 60 -2.29 -12.98 2.48
N LEU A 61 -1.81 -11.85 1.97
CA LEU A 61 -0.37 -11.57 1.87
C LEU A 61 0.27 -11.27 3.22
N LEU A 62 -0.49 -10.69 4.15
CA LEU A 62 0.00 -10.35 5.50
C LEU A 62 -0.24 -11.47 6.52
N GLY A 63 -0.83 -12.60 6.11
CA GLY A 63 -1.13 -13.73 7.01
C GLY A 63 -2.21 -13.42 8.04
N ILE A 64 -3.08 -12.45 7.75
CA ILE A 64 -4.22 -12.08 8.60
C ILE A 64 -5.39 -12.97 8.17
N VAL A 65 -5.67 -14.02 8.95
CA VAL A 65 -6.80 -14.96 8.76
C VAL A 65 -7.75 -14.91 9.93
#